data_AF-A0A2V6M3G7-F1
#
_entry.id   AF-A0A2V6M3G7-F1
#
_cell.length_a   1.000
_cell.length_b   1.000
_cell.length_c   1.000
_cell.angle_alpha   90.00
_cell.angle_beta   90.00
_cell.angle_gamma   90.00
#
_symmetry.space_group_name_H-M   'P 1'
#
loop_
_entity.id
_entity.type
_entity.pdbx_description
1 polymer ?
#
loop_
_entity_poly.entity_id
_entity_poly.type
_entity_poly.pdbx_seq_one_letter_code
_entity_poly.pdbx_strand_id
1 'polypeptide(L)'
;MRRWKNSALGLARNFHGCGSGHGGGVVKTEENVQRSTLDPQHRTRNSVRETFGKFVVPSYARFDLVLERGEGSYVWDIDGGRYLDLAGGIAVCSLGHAHPEITKALTEQSRKLIHVSNLYYNELQGRLAKRIVDLIAPGRVFFCNSGAEANEGLFKLARKFGHDDGRFEIITTLDSFHGRTLAGIAATGQEKVKKGFEPLVAGFKHVRFNDLAAMRAAITRSTIAILIEPIQGESGITIATAEYLLGLRKLCDERNLLLLFDEVQAGHFRTGKFQSWQRILENRHVDFLPDGVSMAKSLGGGFPIGAFWVREKYAKLLSPGTHASTFGGTPLACAVALTILDVIERENLAENARRIGDSLMAELQALAKNYPKVLRAVRGFGLIIGLEFEPKLLAFAGEERSPATQRRDLPQLKW
;
A
#
# COMPACT_ATOMS: atom_id res chain seq x y z
N MET A 1 4.87 13.13 -54.61
CA MET A 1 4.09 12.35 -55.61
C MET A 1 4.58 10.90 -55.60
N ARG A 2 3.63 9.96 -55.55
CA ARG A 2 3.76 8.47 -55.64
C ARG A 2 4.45 7.77 -54.46
N ARG A 3 3.94 6.66 -53.91
CA ARG A 3 2.60 6.05 -53.83
C ARG A 3 2.80 4.88 -52.83
N TRP A 4 2.15 4.91 -51.68
CA TRP A 4 2.07 3.75 -50.78
C TRP A 4 1.12 2.71 -51.39
N LYS A 5 1.52 1.43 -51.35
CA LYS A 5 0.65 0.30 -51.71
C LYS A 5 0.23 -0.44 -50.44
N ASN A 6 -1.08 -0.63 -50.35
CA ASN A 6 -1.85 -1.40 -49.39
C ASN A 6 -1.38 -2.85 -49.24
N SER A 7 -1.58 -3.39 -48.03
CA SER A 7 -2.38 -4.62 -47.89
C SER A 7 -3.17 -4.55 -46.58
N ALA A 8 -4.46 -4.82 -46.71
CA ALA A 8 -5.47 -4.82 -45.67
C ALA A 8 -6.21 -6.17 -45.72
N LEU A 9 -6.90 -6.49 -44.63
CA LEU A 9 -8.08 -7.36 -44.53
C LEU A 9 -7.85 -8.88 -44.58
N GLY A 10 -8.07 -9.52 -43.44
CA GLY A 10 -8.62 -10.86 -43.33
C GLY A 10 -9.89 -10.80 -42.48
N LEU A 11 -11.05 -10.78 -43.15
CA LEU A 11 -12.39 -10.76 -42.55
C LEU A 11 -12.92 -12.17 -42.35
N ALA A 12 -13.71 -12.30 -41.28
CA ALA A 12 -14.62 -13.41 -41.02
C ALA A 12 -15.61 -13.65 -42.17
N ARG A 13 -15.93 -14.94 -42.40
CA ARG A 13 -17.29 -15.50 -42.55
C ARG A 13 -17.18 -16.96 -43.03
N ASN A 14 -17.95 -17.86 -42.42
CA ASN A 14 -18.82 -18.79 -43.15
C ASN A 14 -19.87 -19.39 -42.20
N PHE A 15 -21.12 -19.18 -42.58
CA PHE A 15 -22.36 -19.80 -42.08
C PHE A 15 -23.05 -20.41 -43.31
N HIS A 16 -23.80 -21.49 -43.13
CA HIS A 16 -24.64 -22.32 -44.05
C HIS A 16 -24.07 -23.75 -44.13
N GLY A 17 -24.79 -24.86 -43.93
CA GLY A 17 -26.19 -25.12 -43.61
C GLY A 17 -26.54 -26.60 -43.92
N CYS A 18 -27.50 -27.14 -43.16
CA CYS A 18 -28.40 -28.28 -43.47
C CYS A 18 -27.96 -29.76 -43.33
N GLY A 19 -28.78 -30.56 -42.62
CA GLY A 19 -29.11 -31.95 -43.04
C GLY A 19 -29.13 -33.10 -42.01
N SER A 20 -30.21 -33.21 -41.23
CA SER A 20 -30.96 -34.42 -40.78
C SER A 20 -30.29 -35.79 -40.46
N GLY A 21 -30.67 -36.41 -39.32
CA GLY A 21 -30.86 -37.88 -39.24
C GLY A 21 -30.61 -38.61 -37.91
N HIS A 22 -31.61 -38.61 -37.02
CA HIS A 22 -32.06 -39.68 -36.08
C HIS A 22 -31.06 -40.58 -35.31
N GLY A 23 -31.24 -40.65 -33.98
CA GLY A 23 -30.88 -41.86 -33.20
C GLY A 23 -30.73 -41.67 -31.69
N GLY A 24 -31.82 -41.90 -30.94
CA GLY A 24 -31.86 -42.59 -29.64
C GLY A 24 -30.95 -42.15 -28.46
N GLY A 25 -31.58 -41.77 -27.35
CA GLY A 25 -30.95 -41.84 -26.02
C GLY A 25 -31.31 -40.70 -25.09
N VAL A 26 -32.51 -40.74 -24.51
CA VAL A 26 -32.86 -39.89 -23.36
C VAL A 26 -32.05 -40.39 -22.16
N VAL A 27 -30.94 -39.73 -21.86
CA VAL A 27 -30.32 -39.78 -20.53
C VAL A 27 -30.74 -38.51 -19.82
N LYS A 28 -31.79 -38.62 -18.99
CA LYS A 28 -32.09 -37.62 -17.97
C LYS A 28 -31.06 -37.76 -16.86
N THR A 29 -29.91 -37.11 -16.99
CA THR A 29 -29.11 -36.76 -15.82
C THR A 29 -29.76 -35.55 -15.18
N GLU A 30 -30.71 -35.81 -14.27
CA GLU A 30 -31.02 -34.85 -13.20
C GLU A 30 -29.79 -34.77 -12.29
N GLU A 31 -28.76 -34.05 -12.74
CA GLU A 31 -27.77 -33.51 -11.83
C GLU A 31 -28.48 -32.44 -11.00
N ASN A 32 -28.84 -32.85 -9.79
CA ASN A 32 -29.04 -31.99 -8.64
C ASN A 32 -27.77 -31.14 -8.46
N VAL A 33 -27.63 -30.08 -9.25
CA VAL A 33 -26.90 -28.91 -8.81
C VAL A 33 -27.75 -28.34 -7.70
N GLN A 34 -27.48 -28.80 -6.47
CA GLN A 34 -27.76 -28.03 -5.27
C GLN A 34 -27.14 -26.66 -5.54
N ARG A 35 -27.98 -25.72 -6.00
CA ARG A 35 -27.73 -24.31 -5.76
C ARG A 35 -27.58 -24.24 -4.26
N SER A 36 -26.35 -24.15 -3.77
CA SER A 36 -26.09 -23.66 -2.42
C SER A 36 -26.52 -22.20 -2.44
N THR A 37 -27.83 -21.98 -2.36
CA THR A 37 -28.38 -20.82 -1.70
C THR A 37 -27.70 -20.84 -0.35
N LEU A 38 -26.69 -19.99 -0.18
CA LEU A 38 -26.09 -19.72 1.12
C LEU A 38 -27.26 -19.35 2.02
N ASP A 39 -27.71 -20.31 2.81
CA ASP A 39 -28.77 -20.11 3.77
C ASP A 39 -28.32 -18.98 4.70
N PRO A 40 -29.05 -17.85 4.78
CA PRO A 40 -28.73 -16.77 5.71
C PRO A 40 -28.83 -17.20 7.19
N GLN A 41 -29.31 -18.42 7.48
CA GLN A 41 -29.45 -18.96 8.82
C GLN A 41 -28.07 -19.17 9.50
N HIS A 42 -27.79 -18.31 10.48
CA HIS A 42 -26.73 -18.37 11.48
C HIS A 42 -25.35 -18.83 10.99
N ARG A 43 -24.62 -17.92 10.32
CA ARG A 43 -23.16 -18.03 10.25
C ARG A 43 -22.61 -17.98 11.68
N THR A 44 -21.99 -19.06 12.12
CA THR A 44 -21.27 -19.10 13.40
C THR A 44 -19.79 -18.83 13.14
N ARG A 45 -19.06 -18.40 14.17
CA ARG A 45 -17.61 -18.22 14.09
C ARG A 45 -16.91 -19.52 13.65
N ASN A 46 -17.40 -20.67 14.12
CA ASN A 46 -16.87 -21.98 13.78
C ASN A 46 -17.07 -22.33 12.30
N SER A 47 -18.26 -22.10 11.75
CA SER A 47 -18.50 -22.41 10.33
C SER A 47 -17.62 -21.55 9.42
N VAL A 48 -17.44 -20.26 9.74
CA VAL A 48 -16.52 -19.38 9.01
C VAL A 48 -15.08 -19.90 9.08
N ARG A 49 -14.61 -20.32 10.26
CA ARG A 49 -13.26 -20.89 10.44
C ARG A 49 -13.05 -22.15 9.63
N GLU A 50 -14.02 -23.06 9.61
CA GLU A 50 -13.95 -24.29 8.83
C GLU A 50 -13.86 -23.99 7.33
N THR A 51 -14.68 -23.07 6.82
CA THR A 51 -14.59 -22.64 5.42
C THR A 51 -13.22 -22.04 5.11
N PHE A 52 -12.70 -21.15 5.97
CA PHE A 52 -11.37 -20.57 5.79
C PHE A 52 -10.27 -21.63 5.79
N GLY A 53 -10.30 -22.57 6.74
CA GLY A 53 -9.32 -23.65 6.84
C GLY A 53 -9.32 -24.60 5.64
N LYS A 54 -10.49 -24.80 5.01
CA LYS A 54 -10.64 -25.68 3.83
C LYS A 54 -10.23 -25.00 2.53
N PHE A 55 -10.52 -23.71 2.36
CA PHE A 55 -10.52 -23.08 1.03
C PHE A 55 -9.59 -21.87 0.88
N VAL A 56 -8.97 -21.37 1.94
CA VAL A 56 -8.07 -20.19 1.88
C VAL A 56 -6.63 -20.61 2.18
N VAL A 57 -5.68 -20.17 1.35
CA VAL A 57 -4.25 -20.39 1.59
C VAL A 57 -3.87 -19.82 2.98
N PRO A 58 -3.27 -20.63 3.88
CA PRO A 58 -3.05 -20.25 5.28
C PRO A 58 -1.81 -19.36 5.45
N SER A 59 -1.74 -18.25 4.72
CA SER A 59 -0.60 -17.32 4.72
C SER A 59 -0.61 -16.29 5.87
N TYR A 60 -1.62 -16.32 6.74
CA TYR A 60 -1.80 -15.38 7.86
C TYR A 60 -2.10 -16.10 9.17
N ALA A 61 -1.48 -15.66 10.26
CA ALA A 61 -2.00 -15.90 11.60
C ALA A 61 -3.21 -14.98 11.82
N ARG A 62 -4.33 -15.53 12.30
CA ARG A 62 -5.59 -14.79 12.44
C ARG A 62 -6.00 -14.70 13.91
N PHE A 63 -6.55 -13.55 14.29
CA PHE A 63 -7.30 -13.43 15.54
C PHE A 63 -8.60 -14.23 15.44
N ASP A 64 -9.05 -14.80 16.56
CA ASP A 64 -10.38 -15.43 16.65
C ASP A 64 -11.46 -14.34 16.74
N LEU A 65 -11.64 -13.63 15.62
CA LEU A 65 -12.55 -12.51 15.44
C LEU A 65 -13.05 -12.51 13.99
N VAL A 66 -14.37 -12.56 13.81
CA VAL A 66 -15.00 -12.57 12.49
C VAL A 66 -15.80 -11.29 12.34
N LEU A 67 -15.22 -10.31 11.65
CA LEU A 67 -15.86 -9.02 11.39
C LEU A 67 -16.90 -9.13 10.27
N GLU A 68 -18.03 -8.47 10.45
CA GLU A 68 -19.15 -8.44 9.50
C GLU A 68 -19.43 -7.04 8.95
N ARG A 69 -19.34 -6.03 9.81
CA ARG A 69 -19.74 -4.66 9.48
C ARG A 69 -18.71 -3.66 9.98
N GLY A 70 -18.59 -2.53 9.29
CA GLY A 70 -17.86 -1.37 9.75
C GLY A 70 -18.60 -0.07 9.43
N GLU A 71 -18.36 0.95 10.25
CA GLU A 71 -18.95 2.29 10.12
C GLU A 71 -18.06 3.30 10.85
N GLY A 72 -17.54 4.28 10.12
CA GLY A 72 -16.59 5.25 10.67
C GLY A 72 -15.37 4.53 11.27
N SER A 73 -15.02 4.85 12.51
CA SER A 73 -13.90 4.19 13.21
C SER A 73 -14.28 2.90 13.94
N TYR A 74 -15.48 2.36 13.75
CA TYR A 74 -15.94 1.16 14.45
C TYR A 74 -16.14 -0.03 13.50
N VAL A 75 -15.93 -1.22 14.04
CA VAL A 75 -16.26 -2.51 13.41
C VAL A 75 -17.09 -3.38 14.35
N TRP A 76 -17.89 -4.27 13.77
CA TRP A 76 -18.74 -5.22 14.46
C TRP A 76 -18.41 -6.64 14.01
N ASP A 77 -18.33 -7.57 14.96
CA ASP A 77 -18.28 -8.99 14.67
C ASP A 77 -19.68 -9.60 14.48
N ILE A 78 -19.72 -10.83 13.97
CA ILE A 78 -20.97 -11.59 13.73
C ILE A 78 -21.76 -11.91 15.02
N ASP A 79 -21.13 -11.79 16.19
CA ASP A 79 -21.74 -12.02 17.49
C ASP A 79 -22.29 -10.70 18.11
N GLY A 80 -22.19 -9.58 17.36
CA GLY A 80 -22.66 -8.26 17.76
C GLY A 80 -21.65 -7.42 18.56
N GLY A 81 -20.44 -7.94 18.80
CA GLY A 81 -19.36 -7.24 19.50
C GLY A 81 -18.89 -6.02 18.71
N ARG A 82 -18.84 -4.85 19.37
CA ARG A 82 -18.39 -3.57 18.77
C ARG A 82 -16.98 -3.22 19.20
N TYR A 83 -16.13 -2.86 18.25
CA TYR A 83 -14.72 -2.53 18.48
C TYR A 83 -14.37 -1.18 17.85
N LEU A 84 -13.62 -0.35 18.59
CA LEU A 84 -12.95 0.81 18.01
C LEU A 84 -11.74 0.33 17.21
N ASP A 85 -11.73 0.56 15.90
CA ASP A 85 -10.64 0.16 15.03
C ASP A 85 -9.56 1.25 14.96
N LEU A 86 -8.51 1.07 15.76
CA LEU A 86 -7.30 1.91 15.73
C LEU A 86 -6.24 1.40 14.73
N ALA A 87 -6.46 0.26 14.08
CA ALA A 87 -5.56 -0.26 13.04
C ALA A 87 -5.91 0.30 11.66
N GLY A 88 -7.20 0.50 11.39
CA GLY A 88 -7.71 1.06 10.13
C GLY A 88 -7.27 0.24 8.92
N GLY A 89 -7.25 -1.09 9.03
CA GLY A 89 -6.74 -1.97 7.97
C GLY A 89 -5.23 -1.80 7.70
N ILE A 90 -4.43 -1.47 8.71
CA ILE A 90 -3.00 -1.14 8.59
C ILE A 90 -2.80 0.15 7.79
N ALA A 91 -3.42 1.23 8.31
CA ALA A 91 -3.43 2.58 7.73
C ALA A 91 -4.11 2.71 6.35
N VAL A 92 -5.05 1.81 6.01
CA VAL A 92 -5.79 1.79 4.75
C VAL A 92 -7.07 2.63 4.81
N CYS A 93 -7.91 2.44 5.83
CA CYS A 93 -9.24 3.07 5.92
C CYS A 93 -9.12 4.51 6.43
N SER A 94 -8.65 5.44 5.59
CA SER A 94 -8.38 6.84 5.93
C SER A 94 -9.63 7.63 6.34
N LEU A 95 -10.78 7.32 5.75
CA LEU A 95 -12.09 7.92 6.10
C LEU A 95 -12.93 7.04 7.03
N GLY A 96 -12.33 6.00 7.61
CA GLY A 96 -13.07 4.95 8.30
C GLY A 96 -13.75 3.95 7.35
N HIS A 97 -14.60 3.11 7.92
CA HIS A 97 -15.29 2.02 7.25
C HIS A 97 -16.63 2.48 6.65
N ALA A 98 -16.95 1.93 5.48
CA ALA A 98 -18.22 2.16 4.77
C ALA A 98 -18.60 3.64 4.60
N HIS A 99 -17.61 4.52 4.39
CA HIS A 99 -17.84 5.96 4.24
C HIS A 99 -18.87 6.24 3.13
N PRO A 100 -19.98 6.96 3.40
CA PRO A 100 -21.08 7.10 2.44
C PRO A 100 -20.66 7.67 1.08
N GLU A 101 -19.73 8.62 1.06
CA GLU A 101 -19.23 9.20 -0.20
C GLU A 101 -18.36 8.23 -1.01
N ILE A 102 -17.59 7.34 -0.37
CA ILE A 102 -16.86 6.28 -1.08
C ILE A 102 -17.87 5.31 -1.73
N THR A 103 -18.89 4.90 -0.97
CA THR A 103 -19.97 4.03 -1.48
C THR A 103 -20.70 4.67 -2.66
N LYS A 104 -20.99 5.97 -2.57
CA LYS A 104 -21.60 6.74 -3.66
C LYS A 104 -20.70 6.76 -4.90
N ALA A 105 -19.42 7.10 -4.75
CA ALA A 105 -18.46 7.14 -5.85
C ALA A 105 -18.31 5.78 -6.55
N LEU A 106 -18.21 4.69 -5.77
CA LEU A 106 -18.19 3.32 -6.28
C LEU A 106 -19.46 3.01 -7.10
N THR A 107 -20.63 3.34 -6.55
CA THR A 107 -21.92 3.03 -7.18
C THR A 107 -22.14 3.85 -8.45
N GLU A 108 -21.85 5.15 -8.42
CA GLU A 108 -22.06 6.03 -9.57
C GLU A 108 -21.08 5.75 -10.69
N GLN A 109 -19.79 5.55 -10.37
CA GLN A 109 -18.79 5.29 -11.40
C GLN A 109 -18.95 3.89 -12.01
N SER A 110 -19.38 2.88 -11.23
CA SER A 110 -19.61 1.53 -11.76
C SER A 110 -20.75 1.46 -12.77
N ARG A 111 -21.77 2.32 -12.64
CA ARG A 111 -22.84 2.47 -13.63
C ARG A 111 -22.39 3.11 -14.94
N LYS A 112 -21.27 3.86 -14.92
CA LYS A 112 -20.74 4.57 -16.08
C LYS A 112 -19.67 3.77 -16.81
N LEU A 113 -18.57 3.49 -16.12
CA LEU A 113 -17.41 2.81 -16.68
C LEU A 113 -16.50 2.30 -15.56
N ILE A 114 -16.37 0.98 -15.45
CA ILE A 114 -15.49 0.36 -14.45
C ILE A 114 -14.05 0.34 -14.95
N HIS A 115 -13.84 -0.17 -16.16
CA HIS A 115 -12.52 -0.44 -16.71
C HIS A 115 -12.48 -0.13 -18.21
N VAL A 116 -11.42 0.59 -18.59
CA VAL A 116 -10.86 0.62 -19.94
C VAL A 116 -9.37 0.41 -19.78
N SER A 117 -8.75 -0.31 -20.71
CA SER A 117 -7.30 -0.49 -20.67
C SER A 117 -6.59 0.86 -20.83
N ASN A 118 -5.32 0.90 -20.45
CA ASN A 118 -4.44 2.07 -20.66
C ASN A 118 -4.15 2.38 -22.15
N LEU A 119 -4.82 1.70 -23.08
CA LEU A 119 -4.82 2.04 -24.51
C LEU A 119 -5.74 3.25 -24.82
N TYR A 120 -6.66 3.58 -23.91
CA TYR A 120 -7.64 4.65 -24.07
C TYR A 120 -7.51 5.67 -22.95
N TYR A 121 -7.86 6.92 -23.25
CA TYR A 121 -7.94 7.96 -22.23
C TYR A 121 -9.20 7.80 -21.38
N ASN A 122 -9.06 8.09 -20.09
CA ASN A 122 -10.17 8.39 -19.21
C ASN A 122 -9.87 9.64 -18.38
N GLU A 123 -10.86 10.51 -18.22
CA GLU A 123 -10.69 11.83 -17.58
C GLU A 123 -10.19 11.72 -16.13
N LEU A 124 -10.73 10.75 -15.37
CA LEU A 124 -10.49 10.61 -13.94
C LEU A 124 -9.03 10.26 -13.62
N GLN A 125 -8.38 9.45 -14.45
CA GLN A 125 -6.96 9.13 -14.32
C GLN A 125 -6.09 10.39 -14.44
N GLY A 126 -6.36 11.24 -15.43
CA GLY A 126 -5.64 12.51 -15.62
C GLY A 126 -5.88 13.49 -14.47
N ARG A 127 -7.12 13.58 -13.99
CA ARG A 127 -7.49 14.44 -12.85
C ARG A 127 -6.82 14.01 -11.55
N LEU A 128 -6.81 12.71 -11.25
CA LEU A 128 -6.14 12.18 -10.07
C LEU A 128 -4.63 12.42 -10.15
N ALA A 129 -4.01 12.18 -11.32
CA ALA A 129 -2.60 12.45 -11.52
C ALA A 129 -2.27 13.92 -11.25
N LYS A 130 -3.09 14.86 -11.74
CA LYS A 130 -2.93 16.29 -11.46
C LYS A 130 -3.01 16.59 -9.96
N ARG A 131 -4.03 16.10 -9.25
CA ARG A 131 -4.16 16.35 -7.79
C ARG A 131 -2.96 15.84 -7.02
N ILE A 132 -2.43 14.66 -7.35
CA ILE A 132 -1.22 14.12 -6.71
C ILE A 132 0.01 15.00 -7.01
N VAL A 133 0.18 15.44 -8.26
CA VAL A 133 1.28 16.33 -8.67
C VAL A 133 1.22 17.67 -7.91
N ASP A 134 0.03 18.26 -7.79
CA ASP A 134 -0.17 19.51 -7.05
C ASP A 134 0.17 19.37 -5.55
N LEU A 135 0.00 18.17 -4.98
CA LEU A 135 0.32 17.88 -3.57
C LEU A 135 1.79 17.51 -3.30
N ILE A 136 2.56 17.21 -4.34
CA ILE A 136 3.99 16.84 -4.24
C ILE A 136 4.87 17.92 -4.87
N ALA A 137 4.91 17.96 -6.20
CA ALA A 137 5.74 18.82 -7.05
C ALA A 137 5.56 18.41 -8.54
N PRO A 138 6.02 19.22 -9.50
CA PRO A 138 6.01 18.87 -10.93
C PRO A 138 6.60 17.48 -11.23
N GLY A 139 5.80 16.65 -11.90
CA GLY A 139 6.14 15.29 -12.27
C GLY A 139 4.97 14.55 -12.92
N ARG A 140 5.08 13.22 -13.00
CA ARG A 140 4.05 12.34 -13.56
C ARG A 140 3.74 11.18 -12.65
N VAL A 141 2.52 10.67 -12.75
CA VAL A 141 2.04 9.54 -11.93
C VAL A 141 1.76 8.35 -12.83
N PHE A 142 2.27 7.19 -12.44
CA PHE A 142 1.83 5.91 -12.96
C PHE A 142 0.91 5.24 -11.93
N PHE A 143 -0.17 4.62 -12.40
CA PHE A 143 -1.13 3.94 -11.54
C PHE A 143 -1.02 2.42 -11.67
N CYS A 144 -1.19 1.73 -10.55
CA CYS A 144 -1.24 0.28 -10.39
C CYS A 144 -2.30 -0.06 -9.33
N ASN A 145 -2.20 -1.22 -8.67
CA ASN A 145 -3.27 -1.78 -7.84
C ASN A 145 -2.83 -1.98 -6.38
N SER A 146 -1.53 -1.95 -6.11
CA SER A 146 -0.99 -2.19 -4.77
C SER A 146 0.32 -1.44 -4.53
N GLY A 147 0.72 -1.32 -3.26
CA GLY A 147 2.02 -0.77 -2.90
C GLY A 147 3.20 -1.62 -3.40
N ALA A 148 3.02 -2.95 -3.48
CA ALA A 148 4.05 -3.84 -4.03
C ALA A 148 4.30 -3.56 -5.52
N GLU A 149 3.25 -3.38 -6.31
CA GLU A 149 3.38 -2.99 -7.72
C GLU A 149 3.97 -1.58 -7.88
N ALA A 150 3.62 -0.65 -6.99
CA ALA A 150 4.18 0.69 -7.01
C ALA A 150 5.70 0.68 -6.77
N ASN A 151 6.15 -0.13 -5.80
CA ASN A 151 7.58 -0.33 -5.52
C ASN A 151 8.30 -1.06 -6.66
N GLU A 152 7.69 -2.07 -7.27
CA GLU A 152 8.23 -2.70 -8.49
C GLU A 152 8.44 -1.67 -9.61
N GLY A 153 7.49 -0.74 -9.78
CA GLY A 153 7.62 0.40 -10.69
C GLY A 153 8.84 1.27 -10.39
N LEU A 154 9.07 1.59 -9.11
CA LEU A 154 10.25 2.35 -8.67
C LEU A 154 11.57 1.57 -8.83
N PHE A 155 11.59 0.26 -8.58
CA PHE A 155 12.76 -0.58 -8.83
C PHE A 155 13.13 -0.59 -10.31
N LYS A 156 12.12 -0.72 -11.18
CA LYS A 156 12.31 -0.64 -12.64
C LYS A 156 12.76 0.74 -13.09
N LEU A 157 12.21 1.81 -12.53
CA LEU A 157 12.65 3.18 -12.79
C LEU A 157 14.14 3.34 -12.49
N ALA A 158 14.59 2.89 -11.31
CA ALA A 158 15.98 2.94 -10.90
C ALA A 158 16.90 2.14 -11.83
N ARG A 159 16.55 0.89 -12.13
CA ARG A 159 17.35 0.07 -13.05
C ARG A 159 17.36 0.61 -14.46
N LYS A 160 16.25 1.19 -14.93
CA LYS A 160 16.19 1.83 -16.25
C LYS A 160 17.06 3.09 -16.31
N PHE A 161 17.11 3.87 -15.23
CA PHE A 161 17.97 5.04 -15.13
C PHE A 161 19.46 4.70 -15.23
N GLY A 162 19.90 3.62 -14.56
CA GLY A 162 21.30 3.20 -14.55
C GLY A 162 21.71 2.21 -15.64
N HIS A 163 20.78 1.78 -16.50
CA HIS A 163 21.00 0.71 -17.47
C HIS A 163 22.24 0.94 -18.34
N ASP A 164 22.33 2.12 -18.95
CA ASP A 164 23.40 2.43 -19.91
C ASP A 164 24.76 2.59 -19.22
N ASP A 165 24.77 2.87 -17.91
CA ASP A 165 25.96 2.91 -17.06
C ASP A 165 26.31 1.53 -16.45
N GLY A 166 25.51 0.49 -16.70
CA GLY A 166 25.63 -0.81 -16.05
C GLY A 166 25.32 -0.81 -14.54
N ARG A 167 24.62 0.22 -14.06
CA ARG A 167 24.27 0.44 -12.64
C ARG A 167 22.85 -0.06 -12.38
N PHE A 168 22.69 -0.88 -11.34
CA PHE A 168 21.40 -1.52 -11.02
C PHE A 168 21.16 -1.73 -9.53
N GLU A 169 22.17 -1.51 -8.67
CA GLU A 169 22.04 -1.74 -7.24
C GLU A 169 21.21 -0.63 -6.59
N ILE A 170 20.24 -1.03 -5.77
CA ILE A 170 19.40 -0.16 -4.98
C ILE A 170 19.73 -0.41 -3.51
N ILE A 171 20.09 0.64 -2.77
CA ILE A 171 20.31 0.54 -1.33
C ILE A 171 18.98 0.82 -0.63
N THR A 172 18.54 -0.13 0.19
CA THR A 172 17.39 -0.03 1.10
C THR A 172 17.88 -0.10 2.55
N THR A 173 16.95 -0.17 3.50
CA THR A 173 17.29 -0.12 4.94
C THR A 173 16.86 -1.39 5.66
N LEU A 174 17.61 -1.75 6.71
CA LEU A 174 17.24 -2.81 7.63
C LEU A 174 15.88 -2.49 8.26
N ASP A 175 15.11 -3.54 8.56
CA ASP A 175 13.75 -3.50 9.11
C ASP A 175 12.65 -2.90 8.20
N SER A 176 13.00 -2.41 7.01
CA SER A 176 12.04 -1.89 6.03
C SER A 176 11.05 -2.95 5.54
N PHE A 177 9.97 -2.55 4.88
CA PHE A 177 9.04 -3.44 4.19
C PHE A 177 8.54 -2.84 2.87
N HIS A 178 8.85 -3.48 1.74
CA HIS A 178 8.55 -2.94 0.40
C HIS A 178 7.64 -3.84 -0.45
N GLY A 179 6.98 -4.82 0.18
CA GLY A 179 6.02 -5.71 -0.47
C GLY A 179 6.42 -7.18 -0.46
N ARG A 180 5.63 -8.00 -1.16
CA ARG A 180 5.74 -9.48 -1.15
C ARG A 180 6.01 -10.09 -2.53
N THR A 181 6.33 -9.29 -3.54
CA THR A 181 6.86 -9.79 -4.82
C THR A 181 8.30 -10.24 -4.64
N LEU A 182 8.88 -11.00 -5.59
CA LEU A 182 10.26 -11.48 -5.48
C LEU A 182 11.28 -10.34 -5.37
N ALA A 183 11.11 -9.23 -6.10
CA ALA A 183 11.98 -8.06 -5.90
C ALA A 183 11.62 -7.30 -4.62
N GLY A 184 10.32 -7.23 -4.25
CA GLY A 184 9.86 -6.62 -3.01
C GLY A 184 10.45 -7.26 -1.75
N ILE A 185 10.50 -8.59 -1.68
CA ILE A 185 11.13 -9.31 -0.57
C ILE A 185 12.66 -9.19 -0.60
N ALA A 186 13.27 -9.10 -1.79
CA ALA A 186 14.71 -8.85 -1.93
C ALA A 186 15.11 -7.44 -1.46
N ALA A 187 14.25 -6.45 -1.69
CA ALA A 187 14.42 -5.07 -1.23
C ALA A 187 14.12 -4.88 0.27
N THR A 188 13.26 -5.73 0.83
CA THR A 188 12.78 -5.64 2.22
C THR A 188 13.88 -6.00 3.21
N GLY A 189 14.13 -5.14 4.21
CA GLY A 189 15.17 -5.31 5.22
C GLY A 189 14.91 -6.37 6.30
N GLN A 190 14.06 -7.37 6.05
CA GLN A 190 13.64 -8.36 7.04
C GLN A 190 13.91 -9.79 6.55
N GLU A 191 14.78 -10.54 7.23
CA GLU A 191 15.17 -11.90 6.81
C GLU A 191 14.00 -12.89 6.79
N LYS A 192 13.04 -12.74 7.72
CA LYS A 192 11.87 -13.62 7.82
C LYS A 192 10.99 -13.66 6.57
N VAL A 193 11.02 -12.63 5.72
CA VAL A 193 10.19 -12.60 4.50
C VAL A 193 10.90 -13.14 3.27
N LYS A 194 12.22 -13.39 3.37
CA LYS A 194 13.08 -13.86 2.28
C LYS A 194 13.28 -15.38 2.31
N LYS A 195 13.38 -15.94 3.51
CA LYS A 195 13.68 -17.36 3.74
C LYS A 195 12.72 -18.27 2.97
N GLY A 196 13.27 -19.15 2.14
CA GLY A 196 12.53 -20.14 1.34
C GLY A 196 12.15 -19.67 -0.06
N PHE A 197 12.54 -18.45 -0.46
CA PHE A 197 12.31 -17.89 -1.80
C PHE A 197 13.60 -17.66 -2.58
N GLU A 198 14.72 -18.24 -2.15
CA GLU A 198 16.01 -18.15 -2.81
C GLU A 198 16.05 -18.90 -4.16
N PRO A 199 16.86 -18.45 -5.14
CA PRO A 199 17.73 -17.27 -5.11
C PRO A 199 16.95 -15.96 -5.22
N LEU A 200 17.31 -14.98 -4.39
CA LEU A 200 16.68 -13.66 -4.38
C LEU A 200 17.05 -12.85 -5.63
N VAL A 201 16.19 -11.91 -6.01
CA VAL A 201 16.49 -10.93 -7.06
C VAL A 201 17.73 -10.13 -6.66
N ALA A 202 18.81 -10.26 -7.42
CA ALA A 202 20.06 -9.56 -7.15
C ALA A 202 19.92 -8.03 -7.28
N GLY A 203 20.85 -7.28 -6.67
CA GLY A 203 20.92 -5.82 -6.79
C GLY A 203 20.24 -5.04 -5.66
N PHE A 204 20.04 -5.64 -4.50
CA PHE A 204 19.59 -4.94 -3.29
C PHE A 204 20.62 -5.05 -2.18
N LYS A 205 20.91 -3.94 -1.51
CA LYS A 205 21.78 -3.85 -0.34
C LYS A 205 21.02 -3.20 0.80
N HIS A 206 21.27 -3.64 2.03
CA HIS A 206 20.58 -3.13 3.21
C HIS A 206 21.58 -2.46 4.14
N VAL A 207 21.27 -1.24 4.58
CA VAL A 207 22.04 -0.51 5.60
C VAL A 207 21.15 -0.17 6.78
N ARG A 208 21.74 0.14 7.93
CA ARG A 208 20.96 0.57 9.09
C ARG A 208 20.19 1.87 8.78
N PHE A 209 18.91 1.91 9.12
CA PHE A 209 18.08 3.11 9.00
C PHE A 209 18.61 4.25 9.89
N ASN A 210 18.46 5.50 9.46
CA ASN A 210 19.05 6.69 10.10
C ASN A 210 20.60 6.70 10.22
N ASP A 211 21.31 5.83 9.53
CA ASP A 211 22.78 5.82 9.48
C ASP A 211 23.29 6.33 8.12
N LEU A 212 23.54 7.63 8.04
CA LEU A 212 24.03 8.27 6.81
C LEU A 212 25.46 7.84 6.45
N ALA A 213 26.28 7.51 7.44
CA ALA A 213 27.65 7.06 7.22
C ALA A 213 27.66 5.66 6.59
N ALA A 214 26.86 4.73 7.13
CA ALA A 214 26.66 3.41 6.55
C ALA A 214 26.08 3.49 5.13
N MET A 215 25.11 4.38 4.89
CA MET A 215 24.57 4.62 3.55
C MET A 215 25.66 5.06 2.57
N ARG A 216 26.52 6.02 2.96
CA ARG A 216 27.64 6.49 2.12
C ARG A 216 28.66 5.38 1.85
N ALA A 217 28.97 4.56 2.85
CA ALA A 217 29.93 3.47 2.73
C ALA A 217 29.43 2.32 1.84
N ALA A 218 28.11 2.11 1.75
CA ALA A 218 27.51 1.04 0.94
C ALA A 218 27.44 1.35 -0.56
N ILE A 219 27.64 2.62 -0.95
CA ILE A 219 27.63 3.03 -2.36
C ILE A 219 28.82 2.41 -3.09
N THR A 220 28.52 1.71 -4.19
CA THR A 220 29.52 1.17 -5.12
C THR A 220 29.37 1.79 -6.50
N ARG A 221 30.27 1.41 -7.42
CA ARG A 221 30.15 1.77 -8.83
C ARG A 221 28.84 1.30 -9.47
N SER A 222 28.19 0.25 -8.93
CA SER A 222 26.96 -0.32 -9.47
C SER A 222 25.68 0.27 -8.85
N THR A 223 25.81 1.12 -7.82
CA THR A 223 24.67 1.74 -7.12
C THR A 223 24.01 2.82 -7.97
N ILE A 224 22.69 2.79 -8.08
CA ILE A 224 21.91 3.76 -8.87
C ILE A 224 20.80 4.46 -8.08
N ALA A 225 20.34 3.88 -6.98
CA ALA A 225 19.28 4.48 -6.18
C ALA A 225 19.40 4.15 -4.70
N ILE A 226 18.80 5.01 -3.89
CA ILE A 226 18.50 4.79 -2.48
C ILE A 226 16.98 4.79 -2.35
N LEU A 227 16.41 3.75 -1.73
CA LEU A 227 14.98 3.64 -1.46
C LEU A 227 14.74 3.43 0.03
N ILE A 228 13.97 4.32 0.66
CA ILE A 228 13.62 4.22 2.09
C ILE A 228 12.14 4.52 2.34
N GLU A 229 11.62 4.05 3.46
CA GLU A 229 10.41 4.62 4.07
C GLU A 229 10.84 5.84 4.91
N PRO A 230 10.28 7.04 4.74
CA PRO A 230 10.58 8.15 5.65
C PRO A 230 10.08 7.90 7.08
N ILE A 231 9.04 7.08 7.23
CA ILE A 231 8.65 6.45 8.50
C ILE A 231 8.50 4.95 8.24
N GLN A 232 9.40 4.14 8.78
CA GLN A 232 9.27 2.68 8.71
C GLN A 232 8.10 2.22 9.56
N GLY A 233 7.05 1.72 8.92
CA GLY A 233 5.81 1.37 9.61
C GLY A 233 5.88 0.01 10.30
N GLU A 234 6.19 -1.04 9.54
CA GLU A 234 6.21 -2.43 10.04
C GLU A 234 7.29 -2.65 11.11
N SER A 235 8.34 -1.83 11.15
CA SER A 235 9.40 -1.85 12.16
C SER A 235 9.01 -1.15 13.47
N GLY A 236 7.73 -0.83 13.66
CA GLY A 236 7.22 -0.16 14.85
C GLY A 236 7.32 1.36 14.78
N ILE A 237 7.01 1.98 13.64
CA ILE A 237 6.91 3.44 13.47
C ILE A 237 8.24 4.15 13.76
N THR A 238 9.34 3.72 13.11
CA THR A 238 10.65 4.37 13.23
C THR A 238 10.74 5.55 12.26
N ILE A 239 10.99 6.75 12.78
CA ILE A 239 10.94 8.00 12.00
C ILE A 239 12.35 8.39 11.53
N ALA A 240 12.49 8.78 10.25
CA ALA A 240 13.73 9.35 9.75
C ALA A 240 14.03 10.70 10.43
N THR A 241 15.29 10.95 10.79
CA THR A 241 15.68 12.30 11.21
C THR A 241 15.71 13.24 10.02
N ALA A 242 15.47 14.53 10.25
CA ALA A 242 15.55 15.53 9.17
C ALA A 242 16.97 15.60 8.59
N GLU A 243 17.99 15.49 9.44
CA GLU A 243 19.40 15.45 9.06
C GLU A 243 19.71 14.26 8.16
N TYR A 244 19.10 13.10 8.44
CA TYR A 244 19.24 11.92 7.59
C TYR A 244 18.62 12.15 6.21
N LEU A 245 17.37 12.63 6.13
CA LEU A 245 16.70 12.89 4.83
C LEU A 245 17.48 13.92 3.99
N LEU A 246 17.89 15.04 4.60
CA LEU A 246 18.67 16.08 3.91
C LEU A 246 20.04 15.55 3.46
N GLY A 247 20.68 14.75 4.30
CA GLY A 247 21.93 14.07 3.97
C GLY A 247 21.77 13.09 2.80
N LEU A 248 20.68 12.33 2.74
CA LEU A 248 20.38 11.43 1.62
C LEU A 248 20.18 12.20 0.33
N ARG A 249 19.43 13.31 0.34
CA ARG A 249 19.23 14.13 -0.85
C ARG A 249 20.55 14.66 -1.39
N LYS A 250 21.36 15.27 -0.52
CA LYS A 250 22.71 15.75 -0.88
C LYS A 250 23.58 14.63 -1.43
N LEU A 251 23.58 13.46 -0.78
CA LEU A 251 24.35 12.29 -1.22
C LEU A 251 23.90 11.80 -2.60
N CYS A 252 22.59 11.74 -2.85
CA CYS A 252 22.04 11.35 -4.15
C CYS A 252 22.43 12.34 -5.25
N ASP A 253 22.43 13.64 -4.95
CA ASP A 253 22.84 14.67 -5.91
C ASP A 253 24.35 14.59 -6.22
N GLU A 254 25.20 14.41 -5.19
CA GLU A 254 26.65 14.25 -5.32
C GLU A 254 27.06 13.01 -6.14
N ARG A 255 26.27 11.93 -6.06
CA ARG A 255 26.61 10.61 -6.63
C ARG A 255 25.76 10.24 -7.84
N ASN A 256 24.94 11.16 -8.34
CA ASN A 256 23.97 10.92 -9.40
C ASN A 256 23.17 9.62 -9.15
N LEU A 257 22.48 9.59 -8.01
CA LEU A 257 21.57 8.52 -7.58
C LEU A 257 20.14 9.04 -7.54
N LEU A 258 19.17 8.16 -7.75
CA LEU A 258 17.78 8.48 -7.43
C LEU A 258 17.54 8.35 -5.92
N LEU A 259 16.84 9.32 -5.34
CA LEU A 259 16.25 9.19 -4.01
C LEU A 259 14.78 8.79 -4.14
N LEU A 260 14.42 7.61 -3.66
CA LEU A 260 13.08 7.04 -3.81
C LEU A 260 12.45 6.85 -2.43
N PHE A 261 11.19 7.23 -2.28
CA PHE A 261 10.46 7.06 -1.04
C PHE A 261 9.30 6.09 -1.16
N ASP A 262 9.24 5.16 -0.20
CA ASP A 262 8.06 4.35 0.04
C ASP A 262 7.15 5.06 1.04
N GLU A 263 6.06 5.62 0.53
CA GLU A 263 5.04 6.33 1.31
C GLU A 263 3.71 5.58 1.30
N VAL A 264 3.74 4.28 0.97
CA VAL A 264 2.55 3.42 0.91
C VAL A 264 1.77 3.48 2.23
N GLN A 265 2.47 3.52 3.37
CA GLN A 265 1.87 3.48 4.70
C GLN A 265 1.79 4.84 5.41
N ALA A 266 2.87 5.61 5.38
CA ALA A 266 2.98 6.86 6.15
C ALA A 266 2.48 8.11 5.38
N GLY A 267 2.23 7.98 4.08
CA GLY A 267 1.69 9.06 3.27
C GLY A 267 0.17 9.26 3.39
N HIS A 268 -0.36 10.01 2.44
CA HIS A 268 -1.77 10.36 2.27
C HIS A 268 -2.42 10.95 3.53
N PHE A 269 -1.82 12.02 4.06
CA PHE A 269 -2.34 12.80 5.19
C PHE A 269 -2.34 12.11 6.56
N ARG A 270 -1.85 10.87 6.63
CA ARG A 270 -1.73 10.11 7.89
C ARG A 270 -0.94 10.85 8.97
N THR A 271 0.09 11.57 8.55
CA THR A 271 1.00 12.36 9.40
C THR A 271 0.59 13.84 9.52
N GLY A 272 -0.53 14.24 8.91
CA GLY A 272 -0.95 15.65 8.80
C GLY A 272 -0.35 16.42 7.62
N LYS A 273 0.39 15.74 6.73
CA LYS A 273 0.83 16.24 5.41
C LYS A 273 0.61 15.15 4.36
N PHE A 274 0.54 15.52 3.08
CA PHE A 274 0.27 14.54 2.03
C PHE A 274 1.31 13.42 2.00
N GLN A 275 2.59 13.72 2.20
CA GLN A 275 3.65 12.72 2.34
C GLN A 275 4.36 12.89 3.69
N SER A 276 4.81 11.80 4.32
CA SER A 276 5.43 11.86 5.64
C SER A 276 6.77 12.59 5.64
N TRP A 277 7.56 12.54 4.56
CA TRP A 277 8.77 13.35 4.45
C TRP A 277 8.49 14.86 4.50
N GLN A 278 7.34 15.31 3.97
CA GLN A 278 6.92 16.72 4.06
C GLN A 278 6.67 17.10 5.52
N ARG A 279 6.08 16.19 6.31
CA ARG A 279 5.85 16.39 7.75
C ARG A 279 7.17 16.46 8.53
N ILE A 280 8.13 15.61 8.19
CA ILE A 280 9.45 15.57 8.86
C ILE A 280 10.24 16.86 8.59
N LEU A 281 10.14 17.40 7.39
CA LEU A 281 10.93 18.56 6.94
C LEU A 281 10.20 19.91 7.06
N GLU A 282 8.96 19.95 7.53
CA GLU A 282 8.12 21.16 7.46
C GLU A 282 8.73 22.40 8.14
N ASN A 283 9.57 22.20 9.16
CA ASN A 283 10.22 23.27 9.92
C ASN A 283 11.69 23.53 9.53
N ARG A 284 12.16 22.97 8.41
CA ARG A 284 13.57 23.07 8.00
C ARG A 284 13.86 24.16 6.97
N HIS A 285 12.83 24.77 6.36
CA HIS A 285 12.96 25.82 5.32
C HIS A 285 14.02 25.49 4.25
N VAL A 286 13.89 24.30 3.64
CA VAL A 286 14.84 23.76 2.65
C VAL A 286 14.10 23.29 1.40
N ASP A 287 14.71 23.53 0.25
CA ASP A 287 14.26 22.95 -1.01
C ASP A 287 14.65 21.46 -1.03
N PHE A 288 13.64 20.61 -0.87
CA PHE A 288 13.81 19.17 -0.84
C PHE A 288 12.79 18.49 -1.76
N LEU A 289 13.25 17.53 -2.56
CA LEU A 289 12.37 16.68 -3.33
C LEU A 289 12.99 15.30 -3.58
N PRO A 290 12.24 14.20 -3.36
CA PRO A 290 12.65 12.89 -3.86
C PRO A 290 12.52 12.83 -5.39
N ASP A 291 13.04 11.78 -5.99
CA ASP A 291 12.97 11.54 -7.44
C ASP A 291 11.83 10.59 -7.82
N GLY A 292 11.33 9.81 -6.86
CA GLY A 292 10.10 9.04 -6.99
C GLY A 292 9.48 8.70 -5.63
N VAL A 293 8.15 8.52 -5.61
CA VAL A 293 7.37 8.21 -4.40
C VAL A 293 6.34 7.14 -4.72
N SER A 294 6.32 6.03 -3.99
CA SER A 294 5.29 4.99 -4.12
C SER A 294 4.16 5.20 -3.10
N MET A 295 2.95 4.84 -3.51
CA MET A 295 1.69 5.18 -2.85
C MET A 295 0.69 4.02 -3.01
N ALA A 296 -0.11 3.75 -1.98
CA ALA A 296 -1.27 2.83 -2.02
C ALA A 296 -2.12 3.05 -0.75
N LYS A 297 -2.69 1.96 -0.19
CA LYS A 297 -3.43 1.95 1.08
C LYS A 297 -4.48 3.07 1.18
N SER A 298 -4.20 4.10 1.97
CA SER A 298 -5.06 5.26 2.22
C SER A 298 -5.38 6.08 0.98
N LEU A 299 -4.61 5.95 -0.10
CA LEU A 299 -4.97 6.49 -1.42
C LEU A 299 -6.33 5.97 -1.91
N GLY A 300 -6.62 4.69 -1.64
CA GLY A 300 -7.86 4.03 -2.04
C GLY A 300 -8.89 3.85 -0.93
N GLY A 301 -8.53 4.14 0.32
CA GLY A 301 -9.47 4.10 1.45
C GLY A 301 -10.15 2.75 1.64
N GLY A 302 -9.49 1.65 1.24
CA GLY A 302 -10.05 0.29 1.21
C GLY A 302 -10.30 -0.28 -0.18
N PHE A 303 -10.39 0.57 -1.22
CA PHE A 303 -10.42 0.11 -2.61
C PHE A 303 -8.99 -0.11 -3.16
N PRO A 304 -8.70 -1.18 -3.92
CA PRO A 304 -7.36 -1.43 -4.44
C PRO A 304 -6.92 -0.37 -5.45
N ILE A 305 -5.90 0.40 -5.08
CA ILE A 305 -5.17 1.29 -5.97
C ILE A 305 -3.75 1.48 -5.42
N GLY A 306 -2.78 1.45 -6.33
CA GLY A 306 -1.42 1.87 -6.07
C GLY A 306 -1.02 2.94 -7.08
N ALA A 307 0.02 3.69 -6.78
CA ALA A 307 0.59 4.67 -7.70
C ALA A 307 2.06 4.89 -7.38
N PHE A 308 2.82 5.37 -8.36
CA PHE A 308 4.09 6.03 -8.06
C PHE A 308 4.20 7.34 -8.82
N TRP A 309 4.63 8.38 -8.12
CA TRP A 309 4.98 9.66 -8.70
C TRP A 309 6.46 9.65 -9.09
N VAL A 310 6.80 10.27 -10.22
CA VAL A 310 8.16 10.44 -10.73
C VAL A 310 8.38 11.91 -11.01
N ARG A 311 9.48 12.46 -10.48
CA ARG A 311 9.88 13.85 -10.70
C ARG A 311 10.01 14.16 -12.20
N GLU A 312 9.62 15.36 -12.63
CA GLU A 312 9.50 15.69 -14.06
C GLU A 312 10.76 15.36 -14.89
N LYS A 313 11.96 15.62 -14.35
CA LYS A 313 13.23 15.32 -15.03
C LYS A 313 13.45 13.84 -15.36
N TYR A 314 12.75 12.92 -14.68
CA TYR A 314 12.83 11.47 -14.89
C TYR A 314 11.54 10.86 -15.44
N ALA A 315 10.51 11.67 -15.66
CA ALA A 315 9.15 11.19 -15.93
C ALA A 315 8.97 10.47 -17.28
N LYS A 316 10.00 10.50 -18.15
CA LYS A 316 10.02 9.81 -19.45
C LYS A 316 10.87 8.53 -19.47
N LEU A 317 11.51 8.15 -18.35
CA LEU A 317 12.35 6.95 -18.29
C LEU A 317 11.55 5.66 -18.57
N LEU A 318 10.33 5.58 -18.04
CA LEU A 318 9.39 4.50 -18.32
C LEU A 318 8.47 4.89 -19.50
N SER A 319 9.03 4.84 -20.71
CA SER A 319 8.32 5.15 -21.96
C SER A 319 7.33 4.04 -22.37
N PRO A 320 6.46 4.28 -23.38
CA PRO A 320 5.53 3.25 -23.87
C PRO A 320 6.21 1.90 -24.12
N GLY A 321 5.61 0.82 -23.63
CA GLY A 321 6.13 -0.55 -23.74
C GLY A 321 7.09 -0.98 -22.63
N THR A 322 7.64 -0.07 -21.83
CA THR A 322 8.62 -0.41 -20.77
C THR A 322 7.97 -0.86 -19.46
N HIS A 323 6.74 -0.42 -19.19
CA HIS A 323 5.95 -0.78 -18.02
C HIS A 323 4.45 -0.65 -18.33
N ALA A 324 3.62 -1.44 -17.65
CA ALA A 324 2.19 -1.50 -17.90
C ALA A 324 1.46 -2.09 -16.69
N SER A 325 0.16 -1.82 -16.61
CA SER A 325 -0.79 -2.48 -15.72
C SER A 325 -2.13 -2.56 -16.43
N THR A 326 -2.81 -3.71 -16.32
CA THR A 326 -4.17 -3.86 -16.87
C THR A 326 -5.15 -2.99 -16.11
N PHE A 327 -5.17 -3.10 -14.77
CA PHE A 327 -6.14 -2.41 -13.91
C PHE A 327 -5.64 -1.07 -13.35
N GLY A 328 -4.35 -0.77 -13.51
CA GLY A 328 -3.76 0.47 -13.05
C GLY A 328 -4.44 1.69 -13.68
N GLY A 329 -5.01 2.56 -12.84
CA GLY A 329 -5.63 3.82 -13.27
C GLY A 329 -7.01 3.66 -13.90
N THR A 330 -7.74 2.60 -13.54
CA THR A 330 -9.15 2.45 -13.94
C THR A 330 -10.00 3.65 -13.51
N PRO A 331 -11.06 4.01 -14.27
CA PRO A 331 -11.97 5.08 -13.88
C PRO A 331 -12.59 4.88 -12.50
N LEU A 332 -12.95 3.64 -12.13
CA LEU A 332 -13.52 3.31 -10.82
C LEU A 332 -12.54 3.60 -9.68
N ALA A 333 -11.30 3.11 -9.77
CA ALA A 333 -10.28 3.37 -8.75
C ALA A 333 -9.97 4.87 -8.62
N CYS A 334 -9.90 5.57 -9.76
CA CYS A 334 -9.61 7.01 -9.77
C CYS A 334 -10.76 7.84 -9.17
N ALA A 335 -12.03 7.47 -9.43
CA ALA A 335 -13.18 8.13 -8.81
C ALA A 335 -13.15 8.04 -7.27
N VAL A 336 -12.83 6.85 -6.75
CA VAL A 336 -12.74 6.62 -5.30
C VAL A 336 -11.61 7.44 -4.69
N ALA A 337 -10.41 7.38 -5.28
CA ALA A 337 -9.25 8.12 -4.78
C ALA A 337 -9.48 9.65 -4.81
N LEU A 338 -10.08 10.18 -5.89
CA LEU A 338 -10.47 11.59 -5.96
C LEU A 338 -11.45 11.98 -4.85
N THR A 339 -12.48 11.14 -4.62
CA THR A 339 -13.46 11.36 -3.55
C THR A 339 -12.79 11.42 -2.18
N ILE A 340 -11.82 10.54 -1.92
CA ILE A 340 -11.06 10.54 -0.66
C ILE A 340 -10.27 11.84 -0.48
N LEU A 341 -9.57 12.29 -1.52
CA LEU A 341 -8.83 13.56 -1.47
C LEU A 341 -9.77 14.75 -1.25
N ASP A 342 -10.92 14.78 -1.93
CA ASP A 342 -11.92 15.83 -1.79
C ASP A 342 -12.50 15.89 -0.37
N VAL A 343 -12.81 14.74 0.25
CA VAL A 343 -13.28 14.66 1.65
C VAL A 343 -12.20 15.15 2.61
N ILE A 344 -10.97 14.67 2.46
CA ILE A 344 -9.84 15.06 3.33
C ILE A 344 -9.63 16.58 3.31
N GLU A 345 -9.66 17.18 2.12
CA GLU A 345 -9.50 18.62 1.94
C GLU A 345 -10.68 19.39 2.54
N ARG A 346 -11.91 19.03 2.14
CA ARG A 346 -13.13 19.72 2.56
C ARG A 346 -13.36 19.68 4.07
N GLU A 347 -13.02 18.58 4.73
CA GLU A 347 -13.21 18.37 6.17
C GLU A 347 -11.95 18.66 6.99
N ASN A 348 -10.89 19.15 6.34
CA ASN A 348 -9.61 19.47 6.96
C ASN A 348 -9.03 18.31 7.80
N LEU A 349 -9.11 17.08 7.27
CA LEU A 349 -8.74 15.87 8.00
C LEU A 349 -7.24 15.76 8.25
N ALA A 350 -6.41 16.46 7.46
CA ALA A 350 -4.99 16.59 7.71
C ALA A 350 -4.71 17.30 9.04
N GLU A 351 -5.39 18.41 9.31
CA GLU A 351 -5.28 19.13 10.58
C GLU A 351 -5.90 18.33 11.72
N ASN A 352 -7.02 17.66 11.48
CA ASN A 352 -7.60 16.74 12.47
C ASN A 352 -6.60 15.65 12.89
N ALA A 353 -5.88 15.05 11.91
CA ALA A 353 -4.87 14.05 12.20
C ALA A 353 -3.74 14.61 13.08
N ARG A 354 -3.32 15.87 12.86
CA ARG A 354 -2.34 16.56 13.72
C ARG A 354 -2.90 16.74 15.13
N ARG A 355 -4.04 17.41 15.26
CA ARG A 355 -4.66 17.75 16.55
C ARG A 355 -4.93 16.52 17.42
N ILE A 356 -5.56 15.49 16.85
CA ILE A 356 -5.85 14.24 17.58
C ILE A 356 -4.56 13.46 17.84
N GLY A 357 -3.66 13.40 16.86
CA GLY A 357 -2.36 12.75 17.00
C GLY A 357 -1.53 13.32 18.14
N ASP A 358 -1.42 14.64 18.21
CA ASP A 358 -0.65 15.35 19.23
C ASP A 358 -1.25 15.12 20.63
N SER A 359 -2.58 15.12 20.74
CA SER A 359 -3.28 14.79 21.99
C SER A 359 -3.00 13.35 22.44
N LEU A 360 -3.18 12.36 21.55
CA LEU A 360 -2.89 10.95 21.85
C LEU A 360 -1.42 10.73 22.20
N MET A 361 -0.50 11.40 21.50
CA MET A 361 0.93 11.32 21.76
C MET A 361 1.26 11.83 23.16
N ALA A 362 0.69 12.97 23.58
CA ALA A 362 0.91 13.55 24.90
C ALA A 362 0.43 12.60 26.02
N GLU A 363 -0.76 12.03 25.88
CA GLU A 363 -1.33 11.07 26.85
C GLU A 363 -0.51 9.77 26.93
N LEU A 364 -0.10 9.22 25.79
CA LEU A 364 0.73 8.02 25.75
C LEU A 364 2.13 8.27 26.34
N GLN A 365 2.71 9.46 26.11
CA GLN A 365 3.97 9.85 26.72
C GLN A 365 3.84 10.02 28.24
N ALA A 366 2.74 10.59 28.73
CA ALA A 366 2.46 10.64 30.16
C ALA A 366 2.33 9.22 30.76
N LEU A 367 1.64 8.32 30.06
CA LEU A 367 1.54 6.91 30.44
C LEU A 367 2.93 6.23 30.50
N ALA A 368 3.77 6.45 29.50
CA ALA A 368 5.12 5.89 29.48
C ALA A 368 6.00 6.40 30.65
N LYS A 369 5.85 7.66 31.03
CA LYS A 369 6.52 8.23 32.22
C LYS A 369 6.02 7.60 33.53
N ASN A 370 4.73 7.27 33.62
CA ASN A 370 4.14 6.64 34.81
C ASN A 370 4.48 5.14 34.91
N TYR A 371 4.72 4.48 33.77
CA TYR A 371 5.01 3.05 33.70
C TYR A 371 6.31 2.74 32.94
N PRO A 372 7.47 3.29 33.35
CA PRO A 372 8.73 3.18 32.59
C PRO A 372 9.32 1.76 32.61
N LYS A 373 8.83 0.88 33.50
CA LYS A 373 9.19 -0.55 33.51
C LYS A 373 8.36 -1.39 32.51
N VAL A 374 7.34 -0.78 31.88
CA VAL A 374 6.41 -1.43 30.95
C VAL A 374 6.53 -0.85 29.56
N LEU A 375 6.61 0.47 29.46
CA LEU A 375 6.62 1.22 28.21
C LEU A 375 7.99 1.87 28.02
N ARG A 376 8.62 1.55 26.90
CA ARG A 376 9.97 2.00 26.56
C ARG A 376 9.98 3.32 25.81
N ALA A 377 9.10 3.46 24.81
CA ALA A 377 9.08 4.63 23.94
C ALA A 377 7.71 4.86 23.31
N VAL A 378 7.40 6.13 23.04
CA VAL A 378 6.26 6.56 22.24
C VAL A 378 6.76 7.45 21.13
N ARG A 379 6.35 7.19 19.89
CA ARG A 379 6.80 7.91 18.70
C ARG A 379 5.69 7.96 17.65
N GLY A 380 5.70 8.96 16.80
CA GLY A 380 4.73 9.08 15.72
C GLY A 380 4.55 10.51 15.23
N PHE A 381 3.80 10.63 14.15
CA PHE A 381 3.24 11.90 13.68
C PHE A 381 1.79 11.69 13.32
N GLY A 382 0.93 12.65 13.65
CA GLY A 382 -0.50 12.54 13.38
C GLY A 382 -1.08 11.22 13.90
N LEU A 383 -1.76 10.47 13.04
CA LEU A 383 -2.43 9.22 13.40
C LEU A 383 -1.63 7.97 12.98
N ILE A 384 -0.30 8.07 12.88
CA ILE A 384 0.60 6.92 12.83
C ILE A 384 1.50 6.95 14.08
N ILE A 385 1.14 6.10 15.05
CA ILE A 385 1.67 6.14 16.41
C ILE A 385 2.20 4.76 16.79
N GLY A 386 3.43 4.71 17.28
CA GLY A 386 4.06 3.53 17.85
C GLY A 386 4.18 3.66 19.37
N LEU A 387 3.74 2.63 20.08
CA LEU A 387 3.93 2.44 21.51
C LEU A 387 4.80 1.19 21.71
N GLU A 388 6.04 1.39 22.14
CA GLU A 388 6.99 0.31 22.35
C GLU A 388 6.97 -0.14 23.81
N PHE A 389 6.84 -1.45 24.00
CA PHE A 389 6.89 -2.11 25.29
C PHE A 389 8.32 -2.51 25.64
N GLU A 390 8.63 -2.63 26.93
CA GLU A 390 9.89 -3.21 27.38
C GLU A 390 10.04 -4.67 26.90
N PRO A 391 11.24 -5.12 26.47
CA PRO A 391 11.41 -6.44 25.87
C PRO A 391 11.08 -7.62 26.78
N LYS A 392 11.17 -7.42 28.11
CA LYS A 392 10.96 -8.46 29.12
C LYS A 392 9.81 -8.05 30.03
N LEU A 393 8.61 -8.54 29.73
CA LEU A 393 7.42 -8.28 30.52
C LEU A 393 6.83 -9.59 31.04
N LEU A 394 6.91 -9.78 32.36
CA LEU A 394 6.42 -10.97 33.08
C LEU A 394 4.91 -11.23 32.86
N ALA A 395 4.16 -10.22 32.43
CA ALA A 395 2.72 -10.32 32.17
C ALA A 395 2.38 -10.95 30.81
N PHE A 396 3.30 -11.08 29.86
CA PHE A 396 2.99 -11.72 28.58
C PHE A 396 3.39 -13.21 28.62
N ALA A 397 2.40 -14.07 28.43
CA ALA A 397 2.39 -15.48 28.84
C ALA A 397 3.11 -16.45 27.87
N GLY A 398 4.10 -15.98 27.11
CA GLY A 398 4.88 -16.87 26.26
C GLY A 398 5.87 -16.13 25.37
N GLU A 399 7.07 -16.71 25.21
CA GLU A 399 8.17 -16.15 24.41
C GLU A 399 7.90 -16.18 22.89
N GLU A 400 6.91 -16.96 22.43
CA GLU A 400 6.67 -17.22 21.00
C GLU A 400 5.72 -16.23 20.30
N ARG A 401 5.01 -15.37 21.04
CA ARG A 401 4.08 -14.38 20.47
C ARG A 401 4.34 -13.00 21.02
N SER A 402 4.30 -11.97 20.18
CA SER A 402 4.49 -10.60 20.65
C SER A 402 3.40 -10.22 21.65
N PRO A 403 3.73 -9.45 22.70
CA PRO A 403 2.76 -8.92 23.67
C PRO A 403 1.46 -8.37 23.05
N ALA A 404 1.56 -7.66 21.93
CA ALA A 404 0.44 -7.07 21.21
C ALA A 404 -0.54 -8.09 20.60
N THR A 405 -0.13 -9.35 20.44
CA THR A 405 -0.95 -10.44 19.85
C THR A 405 -1.55 -11.38 20.89
N GLN A 406 -1.22 -11.16 22.17
CA GLN A 406 -1.72 -11.94 23.28
C GLN A 406 -2.99 -11.27 23.81
N ARG A 407 -4.16 -11.65 23.25
CA ARG A 407 -5.45 -11.31 23.86
C ARG A 407 -5.49 -12.00 25.23
N ARG A 408 -5.33 -11.23 26.31
CA ARG A 408 -5.85 -11.68 27.59
C ARG A 408 -7.36 -11.52 27.52
N ASP A 409 -8.10 -12.54 27.97
CA ASP A 409 -9.48 -12.36 28.41
C ASP A 409 -9.44 -11.43 29.62
N LEU A 410 -9.26 -10.13 29.36
CA LEU A 410 -9.44 -9.12 30.37
C LEU A 410 -10.94 -9.18 30.72
N PRO A 411 -11.30 -9.37 32.01
CA PRO A 411 -12.68 -9.22 32.43
C PRO A 411 -13.18 -7.91 31.87
N GLN A 412 -14.38 -7.90 31.27
CA GLN A 412 -14.99 -6.68 30.76
C GLN A 412 -14.82 -5.59 31.83
N LEU A 413 -13.90 -4.65 31.58
CA LEU A 413 -13.79 -3.45 32.37
C LEU A 413 -15.11 -2.73 32.10
N LYS A 414 -16.04 -2.86 33.05
CA LYS A 414 -17.25 -2.04 33.11
C LYS A 414 -16.74 -0.62 33.32
N TRP A 415 -16.74 0.17 32.25
CA TRP A 415 -16.60 1.61 32.31
C TRP A 415 -17.92 2.22 32.73
#